data_AF-H6VQN6-F1
#
_entry.id   AF-H6VQN6-F1
#
_cell.length_a   1.000
_cell.length_b   1.000
_cell.length_c   1.000
_cell.angle_alpha   90.00
_cell.angle_beta   90.00
_cell.angle_gamma   90.00
#
_symmetry.space_group_name_H-M   'P 1'
#
loop_
_entity.id
_entity.type
_entity.pdbx_description
1 polymer ?
#
loop_
_entity_poly.entity_id
_entity_poly.type
_entity_poly.pdbx_seq_one_letter_code
_entity_poly.pdbx_strand_id
1 'polypeptide(L)'
;MKKQIISLGALAVASSLFTWDNKADAIVTKDYSKESRVKENSKYDSPMSNWYYWGKVKSLESQFADAIDIIEDYQYGEKEYKDAKDKLMTRILGEDQYLLKKKIEEYKQYRERYLKAGLSPVKFYDYNLYDFTMKEYNDIHQSLKDAVEEFYQEVKHIQSKNSDLQTYDKKTEDKETDNVYSLVSEIDTIVATYYGDKNHGEHAKELRAKLDIILGEEKSQIE
;
A
#
# COMPACT_ATOMS: atom_id res chain seq x y z
N MET A 1 24.55 2.49 4.49
CA MET A 1 23.43 1.61 4.08
C MET A 1 22.14 2.37 4.30
N LYS A 2 21.38 2.69 3.25
CA LYS A 2 20.04 3.30 3.40
C LYS A 2 19.15 2.29 4.13
N LYS A 3 18.75 2.63 5.35
CA LYS A 3 17.77 1.90 6.15
C LYS A 3 16.60 2.87 6.33
N GLN A 4 15.54 2.69 5.55
CA GLN A 4 14.34 3.52 5.52
C GLN A 4 13.17 2.59 5.85
N ILE A 5 12.90 2.34 7.13
CA ILE A 5 11.89 3.04 7.95
C ILE A 5 10.50 2.81 7.38
N ILE A 6 9.91 1.70 7.85
CA ILE A 6 8.49 1.32 7.80
C ILE A 6 7.53 2.53 7.87
N SER A 7 7.85 3.56 8.66
CA SER A 7 6.88 4.54 9.18
C SER A 7 6.52 5.74 8.30
N LEU A 8 6.91 5.79 7.02
CA LEU A 8 6.55 6.91 6.12
C LEU A 8 5.97 6.44 4.77
N GLY A 9 6.24 5.20 4.37
CA GLY A 9 5.76 4.67 3.09
C GLY A 9 4.25 4.47 3.09
N ALA A 10 3.71 3.77 4.10
CA ALA A 10 2.29 3.45 4.17
C ALA A 10 1.39 4.70 4.33
N LEU A 11 1.77 5.64 5.20
CA LEU A 11 1.06 6.93 5.34
C LEU A 11 1.10 7.78 4.06
N ALA A 12 2.23 7.78 3.33
CA ALA A 12 2.33 8.48 2.05
C ALA A 12 1.46 7.81 0.97
N VAL A 13 1.51 6.49 0.86
CA VAL A 13 0.70 5.71 -0.09
C VAL A 13 -0.80 5.81 0.23
N ALA A 14 -1.19 5.79 1.51
CA ALA A 14 -2.57 6.00 1.90
C ALA A 14 -3.10 7.39 1.51
N SER A 15 -2.24 8.43 1.55
CA SER A 15 -2.63 9.77 1.11
C SER A 15 -2.90 9.86 -0.40
N SER A 16 -2.26 9.01 -1.23
CA SER A 16 -2.52 8.92 -2.66
C SER A 16 -3.68 7.97 -3.03
N LEU A 17 -3.93 6.92 -2.25
CA LEU A 17 -4.97 5.93 -2.54
C LEU A 17 -6.39 6.34 -2.14
N PHE A 18 -6.52 7.23 -1.15
CA PHE A 18 -7.80 7.83 -0.77
C PHE A 18 -8.13 9.06 -1.63
N THR A 19 -8.08 8.88 -2.96
CA THR A 19 -8.51 9.90 -3.93
C THR A 19 -9.99 9.81 -4.29
N TRP A 20 -10.72 8.82 -3.76
CA TRP A 20 -12.15 8.64 -3.98
C TRP A 20 -13.03 9.84 -3.59
N ASP A 21 -12.55 10.72 -2.69
CA ASP A 21 -13.32 11.86 -2.19
C ASP A 21 -12.50 13.17 -2.01
N ASN A 22 -11.36 13.31 -2.71
CA ASN A 22 -10.54 14.55 -2.74
C ASN A 22 -10.06 15.10 -1.37
N LYS A 23 -9.73 14.22 -0.39
CA LYS A 23 -9.35 14.64 0.98
C LYS A 23 -8.07 13.99 1.51
N ALA A 24 -7.00 14.00 0.73
CA ALA A 24 -5.67 13.56 1.20
C ALA A 24 -5.26 14.26 2.53
N ASP A 25 -5.60 15.54 2.69
CA ASP A 25 -5.34 16.34 3.90
C ASP A 25 -6.04 15.82 5.18
N ALA A 26 -7.20 15.17 5.05
CA ALA A 26 -7.95 14.67 6.19
C ALA A 26 -7.33 13.41 6.81
N ILE A 27 -6.52 12.67 6.03
CA ILE A 27 -5.90 11.41 6.48
C ILE A 27 -4.57 11.68 7.15
N VAL A 28 -3.76 12.59 6.59
CA VAL A 28 -2.47 13.00 7.18
C VAL A 28 -2.67 13.65 8.56
N THR A 29 -3.82 14.26 8.80
CA THR A 29 -4.17 14.93 10.07
C THR A 29 -4.99 14.07 11.05
N LYS A 30 -5.52 12.92 10.61
CA LYS A 30 -6.33 12.04 11.46
C LYS A 30 -5.43 11.17 12.34
N ASP A 31 -5.76 11.10 13.62
CA ASP A 31 -5.07 10.23 14.57
C ASP A 31 -5.68 8.82 14.55
N TYR A 32 -5.02 7.90 13.83
CA TYR A 32 -5.32 6.46 13.77
C TYR A 32 -4.74 5.65 14.95
N SER A 33 -4.12 6.28 15.94
CA SER A 33 -3.42 5.53 17.00
C SER A 33 -4.31 4.66 17.87
N LYS A 34 -5.62 4.90 17.86
CA LYS A 34 -6.62 4.06 18.54
C LYS A 34 -7.04 2.84 17.71
N GLU A 35 -6.64 2.78 16.44
CA GLU A 35 -6.98 1.69 15.52
C GLU A 35 -5.98 0.52 15.59
N SER A 36 -4.78 0.77 16.12
CA SER A 36 -3.79 -0.29 16.36
C SER A 36 -4.33 -1.33 17.34
N ARG A 37 -4.09 -2.60 17.03
CA ARG A 37 -4.45 -3.73 17.89
C ARG A 37 -3.28 -4.22 18.75
N VAL A 38 -2.16 -3.48 18.76
CA VAL A 38 -1.06 -3.77 19.68
C VAL A 38 -1.52 -3.57 21.11
N LYS A 39 -1.31 -4.61 21.94
CA LYS A 39 -1.71 -4.55 23.34
C LYS A 39 -0.78 -3.61 24.08
N GLU A 40 -1.35 -2.75 24.92
CA GLU A 40 -0.60 -1.78 25.73
C GLU A 40 0.52 -2.44 26.57
N ASN A 41 0.31 -3.68 27.03
CA ASN A 41 1.30 -4.41 27.83
C ASN A 41 2.42 -5.07 27.01
N SER A 42 2.31 -5.12 25.68
CA SER A 42 3.31 -5.75 24.81
C SER A 42 4.62 -4.98 24.77
N LYS A 43 4.57 -3.66 24.99
CA LYS A 43 5.76 -2.78 25.03
C LYS A 43 6.62 -2.93 26.29
N TYR A 44 6.09 -3.55 27.35
CA TYR A 44 6.81 -3.75 28.60
C TYR A 44 7.58 -5.08 28.66
N ASP A 45 7.59 -5.85 27.56
CA ASP A 45 8.41 -7.06 27.45
C ASP A 45 9.87 -6.71 27.14
N SER A 46 10.74 -7.72 27.15
CA SER A 46 12.13 -7.56 26.77
C SER A 46 12.26 -7.19 25.29
N PRO A 47 13.06 -6.17 24.95
CA PRO A 47 13.34 -5.82 23.56
C PRO A 47 13.96 -7.00 22.81
N MET A 48 13.66 -7.12 21.52
CA MET A 48 14.27 -8.14 20.69
C MET A 48 15.78 -7.97 20.63
N SER A 49 16.50 -9.08 20.61
CA SER A 49 17.93 -9.05 20.34
C SER A 49 18.20 -8.49 18.94
N ASN A 50 19.27 -7.70 18.80
CA ASN A 50 19.62 -7.04 17.53
C ASN A 50 19.77 -8.03 16.35
N TRP A 51 20.15 -9.27 16.62
CA TRP A 51 20.32 -10.30 15.59
C TRP A 51 18.98 -10.79 15.01
N TYR A 52 17.90 -10.82 15.78
CA TYR A 52 16.55 -11.14 15.30
C TYR A 52 15.82 -9.90 14.77
N TYR A 53 16.07 -8.74 15.38
CA TYR A 53 15.36 -7.49 15.14
C TYR A 53 15.21 -7.17 13.66
N TRP A 54 16.31 -7.14 12.90
CA TRP A 54 16.29 -6.72 11.49
C TRP A 54 15.49 -7.67 10.58
N GLY A 55 15.51 -8.97 10.87
CA GLY A 55 14.68 -9.94 10.15
C GLY A 55 13.19 -9.70 10.38
N LYS A 56 12.81 -9.30 11.60
CA LYS A 56 11.42 -9.01 11.96
C LYS A 56 10.93 -7.67 11.40
N VAL A 57 11.78 -6.64 11.41
CA VAL A 57 11.50 -5.36 10.73
C VAL A 57 11.25 -5.58 9.24
N LYS A 58 12.15 -6.29 8.55
CA LYS A 58 11.98 -6.60 7.11
C LYS A 58 10.70 -7.40 6.85
N SER A 59 10.36 -8.32 7.74
CA SER A 59 9.13 -9.09 7.64
C SER A 59 7.88 -8.23 7.82
N LEU A 60 7.91 -7.23 8.70
CA LEU A 60 6.81 -6.26 8.82
C LEU A 60 6.72 -5.36 7.59
N GLU A 61 7.86 -4.85 7.09
CA GLU A 61 7.89 -4.05 5.85
C GLU A 61 7.21 -4.78 4.69
N SER A 62 7.54 -6.07 4.50
CA SER A 62 6.88 -6.90 3.49
C SER A 62 5.37 -7.00 3.73
N GLN A 63 4.93 -7.26 4.96
CA GLN A 63 3.50 -7.39 5.25
C GLN A 63 2.71 -6.10 5.03
N PHE A 64 3.30 -4.95 5.35
CA PHE A 64 2.70 -3.66 5.05
C PHE A 64 2.60 -3.44 3.54
N ALA A 65 3.67 -3.74 2.80
CA ALA A 65 3.67 -3.64 1.33
C ALA A 65 2.61 -4.58 0.72
N ASP A 66 2.61 -5.86 1.09
CA ASP A 66 1.65 -6.86 0.60
C ASP A 66 0.20 -6.43 0.89
N ALA A 67 -0.07 -5.88 2.08
CA ALA A 67 -1.41 -5.41 2.44
C ALA A 67 -1.84 -4.15 1.67
N ILE A 68 -0.89 -3.26 1.34
CA ILE A 68 -1.12 -2.09 0.49
C ILE A 68 -1.37 -2.55 -0.95
N ASP A 69 -0.56 -3.46 -1.49
CA ASP A 69 -0.70 -3.99 -2.85
C ASP A 69 -2.10 -4.60 -3.06
N ILE A 70 -2.66 -5.27 -2.03
CA ILE A 70 -4.06 -5.76 -2.06
C ILE A 70 -5.05 -4.61 -2.24
N ILE A 71 -4.83 -3.45 -1.62
CA ILE A 71 -5.72 -2.28 -1.77
C ILE A 71 -5.55 -1.65 -3.16
N GLU A 72 -4.33 -1.62 -3.68
CA GLU A 72 -4.01 -1.05 -4.99
C GLU A 72 -4.42 -1.96 -6.16
N ASP A 73 -4.70 -3.23 -5.90
CA ASP A 73 -5.07 -4.20 -6.93
C ASP A 73 -6.25 -3.70 -7.76
N TYR A 74 -6.04 -3.65 -9.08
CA TYR A 74 -6.98 -3.15 -10.07
C TYR A 74 -8.34 -3.85 -9.97
N GLN A 75 -8.37 -5.14 -9.62
CA GLN A 75 -9.62 -5.90 -9.48
C GLN A 75 -10.55 -5.35 -8.40
N TYR A 76 -10.01 -4.59 -7.43
CA TYR A 76 -10.77 -3.93 -6.36
C TYR A 76 -10.91 -2.42 -6.61
N GLY A 77 -10.81 -2.00 -7.87
CA GLY A 77 -11.00 -0.63 -8.32
C GLY A 77 -12.45 -0.18 -8.37
N GLU A 78 -13.42 -1.07 -8.14
CA GLU A 78 -14.85 -0.74 -8.18
C GLU A 78 -15.39 -0.16 -6.88
N LYS A 79 -16.40 0.71 -6.98
CA LYS A 79 -16.96 1.46 -5.85
C LYS A 79 -17.54 0.55 -4.74
N GLU A 80 -18.00 -0.64 -5.10
CA GLU A 80 -18.57 -1.64 -4.19
C GLU A 80 -17.53 -2.14 -3.18
N TYR A 81 -16.24 -2.11 -3.53
CA TYR A 81 -15.14 -2.50 -2.64
C TYR A 81 -14.66 -1.36 -1.74
N LYS A 82 -15.15 -0.13 -1.91
CA LYS A 82 -14.67 1.04 -1.18
C LYS A 82 -14.65 0.83 0.32
N ASP A 83 -15.76 0.37 0.91
CA ASP A 83 -15.85 0.20 2.37
C ASP A 83 -14.90 -0.89 2.89
N ALA A 84 -14.70 -1.98 2.13
CA ALA A 84 -13.76 -3.04 2.47
C ALA A 84 -12.30 -2.53 2.42
N LYS A 85 -11.96 -1.77 1.37
CA LYS A 85 -10.65 -1.10 1.21
C LYS A 85 -10.39 -0.10 2.32
N ASP A 86 -11.37 0.72 2.66
CA ASP A 86 -11.27 1.73 3.72
C ASP A 86 -11.01 1.09 5.09
N LYS A 87 -11.65 -0.05 5.38
CA LYS A 87 -11.40 -0.82 6.61
C LYS A 87 -10.00 -1.38 6.64
N LEU A 88 -9.55 -2.06 5.58
CA LEU A 88 -8.19 -2.61 5.50
C LEU A 88 -7.15 -1.49 5.64
N MET A 89 -7.31 -0.38 4.91
CA MET A 89 -6.41 0.77 4.99
C MET A 89 -6.39 1.39 6.39
N THR A 90 -7.55 1.53 7.03
CA THR A 90 -7.63 2.05 8.42
C THR A 90 -6.83 1.17 9.38
N ARG A 91 -6.85 -0.15 9.20
CA ARG A 91 -6.05 -1.09 10.01
C ARG A 91 -4.56 -0.94 9.73
N ILE A 92 -4.15 -0.90 8.46
CA ILE A 92 -2.75 -0.65 8.04
C ILE A 92 -2.24 0.65 8.68
N LEU A 93 -2.98 1.75 8.53
CA LEU A 93 -2.60 3.05 9.09
C LEU A 93 -2.53 3.05 10.62
N GLY A 94 -3.41 2.31 11.30
CA GLY A 94 -3.37 2.14 12.75
C GLY A 94 -2.05 1.52 13.22
N GLU A 95 -1.63 0.43 12.58
CA GLU A 95 -0.38 -0.26 12.94
C GLU A 95 0.88 0.52 12.53
N ASP A 96 0.86 1.19 11.37
CA ASP A 96 1.97 2.05 10.95
C ASP A 96 2.15 3.24 11.90
N GLN A 97 1.04 3.88 12.30
CA GLN A 97 1.10 5.00 13.23
C GLN A 97 1.56 4.59 14.63
N TYR A 98 1.26 3.36 15.06
CA TYR A 98 1.82 2.81 16.30
C TYR A 98 3.36 2.80 16.25
N LEU A 99 3.93 2.24 15.19
CA LEU A 99 5.39 2.20 14.98
C LEU A 99 5.99 3.60 14.87
N LEU A 100 5.31 4.53 14.18
CA LEU A 100 5.73 5.92 14.05
C LEU A 100 5.79 6.64 15.41
N LYS A 101 4.72 6.55 16.21
CA LYS A 101 4.67 7.18 17.54
C LYS A 101 5.78 6.66 18.43
N LYS A 102 5.98 5.35 18.44
CA LYS A 102 7.05 4.70 19.19
C LYS A 102 8.44 5.18 18.75
N LYS A 103 8.70 5.27 17.44
CA LYS A 103 9.95 5.82 16.91
C LYS A 103 10.17 7.28 17.32
N ILE A 104 9.10 8.11 17.31
CA ILE A 104 9.17 9.50 17.75
C ILE A 104 9.57 9.59 19.24
N GLU A 105 8.96 8.79 20.09
CA GLU A 105 9.25 8.76 21.53
C GLU A 105 10.68 8.29 21.81
N GLU A 106 11.11 7.20 21.16
CA GLU A 106 12.46 6.68 21.30
C GLU A 106 13.51 7.68 20.81
N TYR A 107 13.27 8.32 19.66
CA TYR A 107 14.17 9.35 19.11
C TYR A 107 14.31 10.57 20.02
N LYS A 108 13.23 11.01 20.69
CA LYS A 108 13.30 12.11 21.67
C LYS A 108 14.28 11.77 22.79
N GLN A 109 14.17 10.58 23.36
CA GLN A 109 15.07 10.12 24.43
C GLN A 109 16.51 9.96 23.94
N TYR A 110 16.71 9.35 22.77
CA TYR A 110 18.02 9.24 22.12
C TYR A 110 18.67 10.61 21.94
N ARG A 111 17.93 11.57 21.37
CA ARG A 111 18.40 12.92 21.09
C ARG A 111 18.83 13.64 22.37
N GLU A 112 18.04 13.57 23.42
CA GLU A 112 18.37 14.16 24.72
C GLU A 112 19.65 13.56 25.33
N ARG A 113 19.81 12.23 25.27
CA ARG A 113 21.01 11.56 25.79
C ARG A 113 22.27 11.96 25.02
N TYR A 114 22.19 12.04 23.68
CA TYR A 114 23.32 12.45 22.84
C TYR A 114 23.73 13.90 23.10
N LEU A 115 22.76 14.81 23.20
CA LEU A 115 23.04 16.22 23.50
C LEU A 115 23.67 16.39 24.89
N LYS A 116 23.19 15.66 25.92
CA LYS A 116 23.78 15.66 27.26
C LYS A 116 25.22 15.13 27.29
N ALA A 117 25.57 14.24 26.36
CA ALA A 117 26.93 13.71 26.20
C ALA A 117 27.84 14.60 25.34
N GLY A 118 27.37 15.76 24.86
CA GLY A 118 28.13 16.64 23.96
C GLY A 118 28.27 16.09 22.55
N LEU A 119 27.45 15.10 22.16
CA LEU A 119 27.45 14.49 20.83
C LEU A 119 26.36 15.09 19.95
N SER A 120 26.58 15.03 18.63
CA SER A 120 25.57 15.41 17.64
C SER A 120 24.67 14.20 17.30
N PRO A 121 23.36 14.26 17.58
CA PRO A 121 22.43 13.19 17.24
C PRO A 121 22.23 13.11 15.72
N VAL A 122 21.97 11.90 15.20
CA VAL A 122 21.51 11.74 13.82
C VAL A 122 20.14 12.39 13.62
N LYS A 123 19.75 12.67 12.38
CA LYS A 123 18.42 13.21 12.07
C LYS A 123 17.36 12.12 12.22
N PHE A 124 16.11 12.50 12.47
CA PHE A 124 14.98 11.57 12.68
C PHE A 124 14.79 10.57 11.53
N TYR A 125 14.99 11.01 10.28
CA TYR A 125 14.87 10.15 9.10
C TYR A 125 16.03 9.16 8.97
N ASP A 126 17.15 9.36 9.67
CA ASP A 126 18.28 8.42 9.71
C ASP A 126 18.23 7.52 10.96
N TYR A 127 17.32 7.80 11.89
CA TYR A 127 17.12 7.04 13.11
C TYR A 127 16.26 5.79 12.86
N ASN A 128 16.68 4.65 13.41
CA ASN A 128 15.87 3.43 13.41
C ASN A 128 15.21 3.26 14.77
N LEU A 129 14.03 2.65 14.80
CA LEU A 129 13.47 2.11 16.04
C LEU A 129 14.41 1.02 16.55
N TYR A 130 14.61 0.87 17.86
CA TYR A 130 15.43 -0.21 18.43
C TYR A 130 14.73 -0.90 19.60
N ASP A 131 13.90 -0.18 20.35
CA ASP A 131 13.18 -0.69 21.50
C ASP A 131 11.88 -1.38 21.06
N PHE A 132 11.96 -2.52 20.37
CA PHE A 132 10.81 -3.23 19.82
C PHE A 132 10.77 -4.68 20.31
N THR A 133 9.67 -5.09 20.92
CA THR A 133 9.52 -6.42 21.52
C THR A 133 8.94 -7.42 20.52
N MET A 134 9.17 -8.71 20.78
CA MET A 134 8.58 -9.78 19.96
C MET A 134 7.05 -9.83 20.12
N LYS A 135 6.51 -9.38 21.25
CA LYS A 135 5.06 -9.29 21.47
C LYS A 135 4.43 -8.20 20.62
N GLU A 136 5.07 -7.02 20.52
CA GLU A 136 4.61 -5.96 19.63
C GLU A 136 4.63 -6.43 18.18
N TYR A 137 5.72 -7.07 17.74
CA TYR A 137 5.78 -7.70 16.40
C TYR A 137 4.63 -8.68 16.16
N ASN A 138 4.38 -9.59 17.10
CA ASN A 138 3.34 -10.61 16.96
C ASN A 138 1.93 -10.00 16.94
N ASP A 139 1.67 -8.98 17.75
CA ASP A 139 0.39 -8.28 17.74
C ASP A 139 0.14 -7.57 16.41
N ILE A 140 1.15 -6.87 15.85
CA ILE A 140 1.05 -6.22 14.53
C ILE A 140 0.83 -7.26 13.43
N HIS A 141 1.66 -8.32 13.43
CA HIS A 141 1.56 -9.41 12.45
C HIS A 141 0.15 -10.02 12.44
N GLN A 142 -0.39 -10.34 13.61
CA GLN A 142 -1.72 -10.91 13.73
C GLN A 142 -2.79 -9.90 13.30
N SER A 143 -2.66 -8.62 13.67
CA SER A 143 -3.63 -7.59 13.29
C SER A 143 -3.72 -7.40 11.77
N LEU A 144 -2.57 -7.35 11.08
CA LEU A 144 -2.52 -7.22 9.62
C LEU A 144 -3.08 -8.48 8.94
N LYS A 145 -2.69 -9.66 9.42
CA LYS A 145 -3.21 -10.93 8.91
C LYS A 145 -4.73 -11.02 9.05
N ASP A 146 -5.27 -10.72 10.23
CA ASP A 146 -6.72 -10.74 10.48
C ASP A 146 -7.45 -9.72 9.60
N ALA A 147 -6.88 -8.53 9.41
CA ALA A 147 -7.48 -7.50 8.55
C ALA A 147 -7.51 -7.92 7.07
N VAL A 148 -6.46 -8.58 6.58
CA VAL A 148 -6.43 -9.13 5.21
C VAL A 148 -7.42 -10.27 5.05
N GLU A 149 -7.52 -11.17 6.03
CA GLU A 149 -8.50 -12.25 6.03
C GLU A 149 -9.94 -11.69 6.02
N GLU A 150 -10.23 -10.69 6.85
CA GLU A 150 -11.52 -9.98 6.89
C GLU A 150 -11.83 -9.32 5.54
N PHE A 151 -10.87 -8.62 4.94
CA PHE A 151 -11.01 -8.02 3.61
C PHE A 151 -11.45 -9.05 2.57
N TYR A 152 -10.80 -10.22 2.49
CA TYR A 152 -11.19 -11.25 1.53
C TYR A 152 -12.56 -11.87 1.80
N GLN A 153 -13.01 -11.93 3.05
CA GLN A 153 -14.38 -12.35 3.35
C GLN A 153 -15.40 -11.31 2.87
N GLU A 154 -15.11 -10.02 3.06
CA GLU A 154 -15.95 -8.94 2.54
C GLU A 154 -16.01 -8.93 1.01
N VAL A 155 -14.86 -9.11 0.34
CA VAL A 155 -14.78 -9.24 -1.12
C VAL A 155 -15.66 -10.39 -1.61
N LYS A 156 -15.54 -11.59 -1.02
CA LYS A 156 -16.40 -12.74 -1.38
C LYS A 156 -17.88 -12.43 -1.19
N HIS A 157 -18.23 -11.73 -0.12
CA HIS A 157 -19.61 -11.32 0.13
C HIS A 157 -20.11 -10.33 -0.92
N ILE A 158 -19.31 -9.33 -1.29
CA ILE A 158 -19.62 -8.36 -2.34
C ILE A 158 -19.82 -9.07 -3.68
N GLN A 159 -18.90 -9.95 -4.07
CA GLN A 159 -18.97 -10.72 -5.33
C GLN A 159 -20.15 -11.70 -5.37
N SER A 160 -20.60 -12.22 -4.22
CA SER A 160 -21.80 -13.06 -4.16
C SER A 160 -23.09 -12.30 -4.46
N LYS A 161 -23.09 -10.97 -4.31
CA LYS A 161 -24.23 -10.08 -4.54
C LYS A 161 -24.16 -9.35 -5.88
N ASN A 162 -22.98 -9.26 -6.49
CA ASN A 162 -22.71 -8.53 -7.73
C ASN A 162 -22.03 -9.49 -8.71
N SER A 163 -22.80 -10.06 -9.64
CA SER A 163 -22.33 -11.11 -10.56
C SER A 163 -21.28 -10.63 -11.56
N ASP A 164 -21.32 -9.34 -11.90
CA ASP A 164 -20.37 -8.63 -12.76
C ASP A 164 -18.99 -8.46 -12.10
N LEU A 165 -18.92 -8.47 -10.77
CA LEU A 165 -17.67 -8.36 -10.02
C LEU A 165 -17.03 -9.72 -9.71
N GLN A 166 -17.66 -10.83 -10.15
CA GLN A 166 -17.11 -12.15 -9.91
C GLN A 166 -15.84 -12.36 -10.70
N THR A 167 -14.79 -12.80 -10.01
CA THR A 167 -13.52 -13.18 -10.65
C THR A 167 -13.79 -14.33 -11.62
N TYR A 168 -13.36 -14.16 -12.87
CA TYR A 168 -13.47 -15.21 -13.88
C TYR A 168 -12.63 -16.43 -13.51
N ASP A 169 -13.07 -17.60 -13.98
CA ASP A 169 -12.16 -18.74 -14.08
C ASP A 169 -11.09 -18.45 -15.15
N LYS A 170 -9.96 -19.16 -15.08
CA LYS A 170 -8.81 -18.88 -15.93
C LYS A 170 -9.12 -18.92 -17.43
N LYS A 171 -9.97 -19.85 -17.87
CA LYS A 171 -10.32 -20.00 -19.28
C LYS A 171 -11.19 -18.83 -19.75
N THR A 172 -12.12 -18.39 -18.91
CA THR A 172 -12.96 -17.24 -19.20
C THR A 172 -12.15 -15.94 -19.19
N GLU A 173 -11.24 -15.78 -18.22
CA GLU A 173 -10.30 -14.65 -18.15
C GLU A 173 -9.46 -14.55 -19.43
N ASP A 174 -8.83 -15.64 -19.86
CA ASP A 174 -7.99 -15.66 -21.08
C ASP A 174 -8.82 -15.27 -22.32
N LYS A 175 -10.03 -15.82 -22.46
CA LYS A 175 -10.92 -15.50 -23.58
C LYS A 175 -11.35 -14.02 -23.61
N GLU A 176 -11.73 -13.46 -22.48
CA GLU A 176 -12.16 -12.06 -22.43
C GLU A 176 -10.96 -11.10 -22.59
N THR A 177 -9.78 -11.50 -22.11
CA THR A 177 -8.52 -10.78 -22.36
C THR A 177 -8.19 -10.75 -23.85
N ASP A 178 -8.32 -11.87 -24.56
CA ASP A 178 -8.12 -11.92 -26.02
C ASP A 178 -9.10 -10.99 -26.76
N ASN A 179 -10.36 -10.93 -26.33
CA ASN A 179 -11.35 -10.02 -26.91
C ASN A 179 -10.94 -8.54 -26.74
N VAL A 180 -10.44 -8.17 -25.55
CA VAL A 180 -9.92 -6.83 -25.29
C VAL A 180 -8.74 -6.52 -26.20
N TYR A 181 -7.76 -7.42 -26.32
CA TYR A 181 -6.59 -7.20 -27.18
C TYR A 181 -6.93 -7.19 -28.69
N SER A 182 -7.98 -7.88 -29.10
CA SER A 182 -8.52 -7.76 -30.47
C SER A 182 -9.00 -6.33 -30.73
N LEU A 183 -9.76 -5.74 -29.80
CA LEU A 183 -10.21 -4.35 -29.91
C LEU A 183 -9.03 -3.35 -29.87
N VAL A 184 -8.04 -3.59 -29.02
CA VAL A 184 -6.80 -2.79 -28.98
C VAL A 184 -6.12 -2.78 -30.35
N SER A 185 -6.01 -3.95 -30.99
CA SER A 185 -5.40 -4.07 -32.32
C SER A 185 -6.17 -3.30 -33.41
N GLU A 186 -7.49 -3.27 -33.33
CA GLU A 186 -8.33 -2.46 -34.21
C GLU A 186 -8.10 -0.96 -33.99
N ILE A 187 -7.99 -0.52 -32.73
CA ILE A 187 -7.68 0.88 -32.39
C ILE A 187 -6.27 1.26 -32.87
N ASP A 188 -5.28 0.41 -32.67
CA ASP A 188 -3.91 0.64 -33.13
C ASP A 188 -3.83 0.77 -34.66
N THR A 189 -4.68 0.06 -35.39
CA THR A 189 -4.80 0.22 -36.85
C THR A 189 -5.29 1.63 -37.21
N ILE A 190 -6.27 2.17 -36.48
CA ILE A 190 -6.76 3.55 -36.67
C ILE A 190 -5.65 4.55 -36.33
N VAL A 191 -4.98 4.36 -35.19
CA VAL A 191 -3.87 5.21 -34.74
C VAL A 191 -2.78 5.26 -35.81
N ALA A 192 -2.31 4.10 -36.28
CA ALA A 192 -1.24 4.01 -37.28
C ALA A 192 -1.64 4.67 -38.61
N THR A 193 -2.90 4.52 -39.03
CA THR A 193 -3.42 5.10 -40.28
C THR A 193 -3.37 6.63 -40.26
N TYR A 194 -3.73 7.24 -39.13
CA TYR A 194 -3.84 8.71 -39.03
C TYR A 194 -2.64 9.37 -38.35
N TYR A 195 -1.66 8.62 -37.85
CA TYR A 195 -0.56 9.16 -37.03
C TYR A 195 0.20 10.33 -37.70
N GLY A 196 0.47 10.21 -39.00
CA GLY A 196 1.14 11.23 -39.81
C GLY A 196 0.20 12.16 -40.56
N ASP A 197 -1.11 12.04 -40.38
CA ASP A 197 -2.10 12.87 -41.07
C ASP A 197 -2.09 14.30 -40.54
N LYS A 198 -2.20 15.28 -41.45
CA LYS A 198 -2.09 16.71 -41.11
C LYS A 198 -3.28 17.24 -40.31
N ASN A 199 -4.46 16.65 -40.44
CA ASN A 199 -5.69 17.10 -39.79
C ASN A 199 -6.03 16.25 -38.56
N HIS A 200 -5.61 14.98 -38.54
CA HIS A 200 -6.02 14.01 -37.53
C HIS A 200 -4.88 13.38 -36.72
N GLY A 201 -3.61 13.66 -37.06
CA GLY A 201 -2.46 13.05 -36.40
C GLY A 201 -2.36 13.33 -34.90
N GLU A 202 -2.80 14.50 -34.44
CA GLU A 202 -2.81 14.80 -33.00
C GLU A 202 -3.87 13.97 -32.26
N HIS A 203 -5.07 13.84 -32.85
CA HIS A 203 -6.13 13.01 -32.28
C HIS A 203 -5.75 11.53 -32.23
N ALA A 204 -5.00 11.03 -33.22
CA ALA A 204 -4.48 9.67 -33.23
C ALA A 204 -3.49 9.41 -32.07
N LYS A 205 -2.59 10.37 -31.79
CA LYS A 205 -1.66 10.28 -30.65
C LYS A 205 -2.38 10.33 -29.31
N GLU A 206 -3.36 11.23 -29.18
CA GLU A 206 -4.18 11.34 -27.98
C GLU A 206 -4.98 10.05 -27.73
N LEU A 207 -5.52 9.44 -28.78
CA LEU A 207 -6.22 8.15 -28.69
C LEU A 207 -5.28 7.05 -28.17
N ARG A 208 -4.06 6.96 -28.72
CA ARG A 208 -3.07 5.96 -28.26
C ARG A 208 -2.69 6.17 -26.80
N ALA A 209 -2.45 7.42 -26.39
CA ALA A 209 -2.10 7.74 -25.01
C ALA A 209 -3.24 7.43 -24.02
N LYS A 210 -4.50 7.68 -24.40
CA LYS A 210 -5.66 7.28 -23.59
C LYS A 210 -5.76 5.76 -23.47
N LEU A 211 -5.47 5.03 -24.55
CA LEU A 211 -5.45 3.57 -24.52
C LEU A 211 -4.35 3.03 -23.60
N ASP A 212 -3.14 3.61 -23.63
CA ASP A 212 -2.05 3.25 -22.70
C ASP A 212 -2.47 3.42 -21.24
N ILE A 213 -3.17 4.52 -20.91
CA ILE A 213 -3.65 4.77 -19.55
C ILE A 213 -4.65 3.70 -19.10
N ILE A 214 -5.54 3.23 -20.00
CA ILE A 214 -6.57 2.24 -19.69
C ILE A 214 -5.97 0.83 -19.57
N LEU A 215 -5.05 0.46 -20.47
CA LEU A 215 -4.39 -0.85 -20.44
C LEU A 215 -3.44 -1.00 -19.25
N GLY A 216 -2.98 0.12 -18.69
CA GLY A 216 -2.01 0.15 -17.61
C GLY A 216 -0.59 -0.03 -18.12
N GLU A 217 0.37 -0.06 -17.20
CA GLU A 217 1.78 -0.24 -17.56
C GLU A 217 1.99 -1.61 -18.21
N GLU A 218 2.53 -1.60 -19.42
CA GLU A 218 3.09 -2.80 -20.03
C GLU A 218 4.19 -3.27 -19.08
N LYS A 219 4.01 -4.44 -18.44
CA LYS A 219 5.07 -5.01 -17.61
C LYS A 219 6.29 -5.18 -18.49
N SER A 220 7.25 -4.26 -18.38
CA SER A 220 8.57 -4.44 -18.95
C SER A 220 9.05 -5.76 -18.39
N GLN A 221 9.22 -6.76 -19.26
CA GLN A 221 9.86 -8.00 -18.89
C GLN A 221 11.25 -7.59 -18.37
N ILE A 222 11.40 -7.58 -17.05
CA ILE A 222 12.71 -7.52 -16.42
C ILE A 222 13.27 -8.93 -16.66
N GLU A 223 14.02 -9.06 -17.76
CA GLU A 223 14.96 -10.18 -17.97
C GLU A 223 16.05 -10.19 -16.90
#